data_AF-A0A933RL45-F1
#
_entry.id   AF-A0A933RL45-F1
#
_cell.length_a   1.000
_cell.length_b   1.000
_cell.length_c   1.000
_cell.angle_alpha   90.00
_cell.angle_beta   90.00
_cell.angle_gamma   90.00
#
_symmetry.space_group_name_H-M   'P 1'
#
loop_
_entity.id
_entity.type
_entity.pdbx_description
1 polymer ?
#
loop_
_entity_poly.entity_id
_entity_poly.type
_entity_poly.pdbx_seq_one_letter_code
_entity_poly.pdbx_strand_id
1 'polypeptide(L)'
;MHLRRRRTIAALLVALVALVITVVALAGNDDEALPEAGSRFGATSTPTTRAISEPGDAGVEKVLGAPVQDAVTRLFLIGFPGYGPDRPTLKRLARRDWGGVVLERGNVI
;
A
#
# COMPACT_ATOMS: atom_id res chain seq x y z
N MET A 1 -27.52 9.42 35.57
CA MET A 1 -27.48 8.49 34.40
C MET A 1 -26.16 8.50 33.58
N HIS A 2 -25.21 9.42 33.81
CA HIS A 2 -23.98 9.52 32.98
C HIS A 2 -22.87 8.51 33.30
N LEU A 3 -22.85 7.92 34.50
CA LEU A 3 -21.80 6.98 34.91
C LEU A 3 -21.89 5.61 34.20
N ARG A 4 -23.11 5.14 33.91
CA ARG A 4 -23.34 3.88 33.20
C ARG A 4 -22.88 3.96 31.73
N ARG A 5 -23.11 5.11 31.08
CA ARG A 5 -22.65 5.37 29.70
C ARG A 5 -21.12 5.44 29.58
N ARG A 6 -20.42 5.97 30.59
CA ARG A 6 -18.94 6.02 30.59
C ARG A 6 -18.33 4.63 30.73
N ARG A 7 -18.94 3.75 31.54
CA ARG A 7 -18.50 2.36 31.71
C ARG A 7 -18.70 1.52 30.45
N THR A 8 -19.81 1.71 29.72
CA THR A 8 -20.06 1.00 28.45
C THR A 8 -19.08 1.41 27.36
N ILE A 9 -18.72 2.70 27.28
CA ILE A 9 -17.74 3.20 26.29
C ILE A 9 -16.35 2.62 26.57
N ALA A 10 -15.92 2.61 27.83
CA ALA A 10 -14.62 2.03 28.21
C ALA A 10 -14.54 0.54 27.90
N ALA A 11 -15.60 -0.23 28.20
CA ALA A 11 -15.65 -1.66 27.88
C ALA A 11 -15.57 -1.93 26.36
N LEU A 12 -16.23 -1.09 25.56
CA LEU A 12 -16.22 -1.22 24.10
C LEU A 12 -14.84 -0.91 23.52
N LEU A 13 -14.14 0.11 24.04
CA LEU A 13 -12.76 0.42 23.66
C LEU A 13 -11.80 -0.72 24.01
N VAL A 14 -11.91 -1.29 25.21
CA VAL A 14 -11.07 -2.43 25.62
C VAL A 14 -11.30 -3.64 24.72
N ALA A 15 -12.56 -3.95 24.41
CA ALA A 15 -12.90 -5.05 23.51
C ALA A 15 -12.34 -4.83 22.09
N LEU A 16 -12.40 -3.59 21.58
CA LEU A 16 -11.86 -3.24 20.26
C LEU A 16 -10.33 -3.35 20.21
N VAL A 17 -9.64 -2.89 21.26
CA VAL A 17 -8.17 -3.04 21.37
C VAL A 17 -7.78 -4.52 21.44
N ALA A 18 -8.48 -5.33 22.24
CA ALA A 18 -8.23 -6.76 22.33
C ALA A 18 -8.41 -7.46 20.97
N LEU A 19 -9.46 -7.11 20.22
CA LEU A 19 -9.71 -7.65 18.88
C LEU A 19 -8.56 -7.32 17.91
N VAL A 20 -8.08 -6.07 17.91
CA VAL A 20 -6.96 -5.66 17.05
C VAL A 20 -5.69 -6.45 17.38
N ILE A 21 -5.38 -6.64 18.66
CA ILE A 21 -4.21 -7.43 19.10
C ILE A 21 -4.33 -8.89 18.62
N THR A 22 -5.51 -9.50 18.74
CA THR A 22 -5.74 -10.88 18.28
C THR A 22 -5.57 -11.04 16.78
N VAL A 23 -6.05 -10.07 15.98
CA VAL A 23 -5.89 -10.10 14.52
C VAL A 23 -4.41 -9.99 14.12
N VAL A 24 -3.64 -9.11 14.77
CA VAL A 24 -2.20 -8.97 14.49
C VAL A 24 -1.44 -10.24 14.87
N ALA A 25 -1.77 -10.85 16.01
CA ALA A 25 -1.13 -12.09 16.46
C ALA A 25 -1.44 -13.30 15.57
N LEU A 26 -2.63 -13.35 14.95
CA LEU A 26 -2.97 -14.40 13.98
C LEU A 26 -2.35 -14.18 12.60
N ALA A 27 -2.02 -12.93 12.23
CA ALA A 27 -1.54 -12.58 10.89
C ALA A 27 -0.01 -12.58 10.75
N GLY A 28 0.75 -12.56 11.86
CA GLY A 28 2.20 -12.43 11.82
C GLY A 28 2.91 -13.56 12.51
N ASN A 29 3.05 -14.72 11.85
CA ASN A 29 4.03 -15.75 12.27
C ASN A 29 4.40 -16.77 11.16
N ASP A 30 4.36 -16.38 9.89
CA ASP A 30 4.92 -17.19 8.78
C ASP A 30 6.41 -16.86 8.57
N ASP A 31 7.23 -17.02 9.61
CA ASP A 31 8.69 -17.09 9.45
C ASP A 31 9.05 -18.52 8.96
N GLU A 32 8.75 -18.78 7.69
CA GLU A 32 9.16 -20.01 7.02
C GLU A 32 10.69 -19.93 6.77
N ALA A 33 11.44 -20.72 7.54
CA ALA A 33 12.89 -20.83 7.41
C ALA A 33 13.27 -21.37 6.03
N LEU A 34 13.71 -20.48 5.14
CA LEU A 34 14.28 -20.85 3.84
C LEU A 34 15.57 -21.64 4.05
N PRO A 35 15.72 -22.85 3.46
CA PRO A 35 16.98 -23.60 3.55
C PRO A 35 18.06 -22.91 2.72
N GLU A 36 19.17 -22.53 3.37
CA GLU A 36 20.39 -22.11 2.69
C GLU A 36 21.00 -23.28 1.92
N ALA A 37 20.63 -23.42 0.64
CA ALA A 37 21.34 -24.24 -0.31
C ALA A 37 22.58 -23.48 -0.80
N GLY A 38 23.73 -23.70 -0.16
CA GLY A 38 25.01 -23.26 -0.68
C GLY A 38 25.36 -23.94 -2.01
N SER A 39 26.03 -23.21 -2.92
CA SER A 39 27.33 -23.59 -3.48
C SER A 39 27.64 -22.81 -4.78
N ARG A 40 28.58 -21.87 -4.66
CA ARG A 40 29.81 -21.77 -5.46
C ARG A 40 29.70 -22.27 -6.91
N PHE A 41 29.42 -21.36 -7.84
CA PHE A 41 29.94 -21.43 -9.19
C PHE A 41 30.65 -20.13 -9.53
N GLY A 42 31.88 -20.25 -10.01
CA GLY A 42 32.81 -19.16 -10.19
C GLY A 42 32.33 -18.08 -11.16
N ALA A 43 32.51 -16.83 -10.75
CA ALA A 43 32.58 -15.69 -11.65
C ALA A 43 33.83 -14.90 -11.31
N THR A 44 34.97 -15.30 -11.89
CA THR A 44 36.03 -14.35 -12.21
C THR A 44 35.46 -13.40 -13.25
N SER A 45 34.82 -12.34 -12.77
CA SER A 45 34.53 -11.15 -13.55
C SER A 45 34.80 -10.01 -12.61
N THR A 46 35.97 -9.39 -12.80
CA THR A 46 36.32 -8.10 -12.24
C THR A 46 35.07 -7.22 -12.26
N PRO A 47 34.56 -6.74 -11.12
CA PRO A 47 33.56 -5.69 -11.16
C PRO A 47 34.28 -4.47 -11.75
N THR A 48 34.11 -4.26 -13.05
CA THR A 48 34.15 -2.91 -13.57
C THR A 48 33.04 -2.19 -12.84
N THR A 49 33.39 -1.53 -11.75
CA THR A 49 32.57 -0.53 -11.09
C THR A 49 32.33 0.55 -12.13
N ARG A 50 31.30 0.35 -12.96
CA ARG A 50 30.64 1.44 -13.64
C ARG A 50 30.14 2.30 -12.51
N ALA A 51 30.73 3.49 -12.35
CA ALA A 51 30.20 4.49 -11.44
C ALA A 51 28.71 4.61 -11.79
N ILE A 52 27.86 4.08 -10.91
CA ILE A 52 26.43 4.32 -10.97
C ILE A 52 26.35 5.77 -10.55
N SER A 53 26.46 6.67 -11.52
CA SER A 53 26.05 8.05 -11.32
C SER A 53 24.64 7.95 -10.77
N GLU A 54 24.43 8.44 -9.56
CA GLU A 54 23.08 8.55 -9.00
C GLU A 54 22.21 9.15 -10.10
N PRO A 55 21.16 8.43 -10.54
CA PRO A 55 20.25 9.04 -11.49
C PRO A 55 19.63 10.20 -10.73
N GLY A 56 20.11 11.42 -11.03
CA GLY A 56 19.42 12.63 -10.61
C GLY A 56 17.97 12.55 -11.11
N ASP A 57 17.06 13.29 -10.50
CA ASP A 57 15.61 13.16 -10.72
C ASP A 57 15.21 13.02 -12.21
N ALA A 58 15.90 13.74 -13.11
CA ALA A 58 15.70 13.64 -14.57
C ALA A 58 15.97 12.23 -15.18
N GLY A 59 16.92 11.47 -14.65
CA GLY A 59 17.20 10.10 -15.07
C GLY A 59 16.12 9.11 -14.61
N VAL A 60 15.57 9.34 -13.41
CA VAL A 60 14.47 8.54 -12.85
C VAL A 60 13.17 8.79 -13.62
N GLU A 61 12.84 10.07 -13.88
CA GLU A 61 11.66 10.45 -14.66
C GLU A 61 11.69 9.88 -16.08
N LYS A 62 12.87 9.80 -16.71
CA LYS A 62 13.02 9.21 -18.04
C LYS A 62 12.70 7.71 -18.05
N VAL A 63 13.02 6.98 -16.98
CA VAL A 63 12.68 5.56 -16.83
C VAL A 63 11.19 5.40 -16.54
N LEU A 64 10.63 6.26 -15.68
CA LEU A 64 9.22 6.22 -15.28
C LEU A 64 8.27 6.77 -16.36
N GLY A 65 8.78 7.54 -17.32
CA GLY A 65 7.99 8.19 -18.37
C GLY A 65 7.06 9.30 -17.86
N ALA A 66 7.24 9.74 -16.61
CA ALA A 66 6.45 10.75 -15.94
C ALA A 66 7.22 11.28 -14.71
N PRO A 67 6.83 12.46 -14.16
CA PRO A 67 7.27 12.90 -12.85
C PRO A 67 7.03 11.83 -11.79
N VAL A 68 7.93 11.73 -10.80
CA VAL A 68 7.88 10.67 -9.78
C VAL A 68 6.52 10.64 -9.07
N GLN A 69 5.94 11.80 -8.71
CA GLN A 69 4.62 11.84 -8.07
C GLN A 69 3.50 11.26 -8.94
N ASP A 70 3.55 11.48 -10.26
CA ASP A 70 2.54 10.96 -11.18
C ASP A 70 2.72 9.45 -11.36
N ALA A 71 3.96 8.99 -11.48
CA ALA A 71 4.29 7.57 -11.50
C ALA A 71 3.83 6.84 -10.23
N VAL A 72 4.00 7.46 -9.06
CA VAL A 72 3.50 6.93 -7.78
C VAL A 72 1.98 6.92 -7.73
N THR A 73 1.31 7.96 -8.24
CA THR A 73 -0.16 8.00 -8.28
C THR A 73 -0.74 6.85 -9.13
N ARG A 74 -0.06 6.49 -10.21
CA ARG A 74 -0.43 5.34 -11.06
C ARG A 74 -0.31 3.98 -10.37
N LEU A 75 0.32 3.90 -9.19
CA LEU A 75 0.39 2.67 -8.39
C LEU A 75 -0.81 2.49 -7.44
N PHE A 76 -1.63 3.54 -7.27
CA PHE A 76 -2.78 3.47 -6.38
C PHE A 76 -4.07 3.14 -7.12
N LEU A 77 -4.88 2.31 -6.46
CA LEU A 77 -6.26 2.07 -6.80
C LEU A 77 -7.17 2.85 -5.86
N ILE A 78 -8.28 3.34 -6.38
CA ILE A 78 -9.22 4.16 -5.62
C ILE A 78 -10.66 3.72 -5.82
N GLY A 79 -11.45 3.77 -4.75
CA GLY A 79 -12.88 3.48 -4.80
C GLY A 79 -13.73 4.76 -4.84
N PHE A 80 -15.02 4.56 -5.04
CA PHE A 80 -16.04 5.59 -4.83
C PHE A 80 -17.30 4.96 -4.21
N PRO A 81 -18.11 5.70 -3.46
CA PRO A 81 -19.33 5.16 -2.87
C PRO A 81 -20.49 5.12 -3.88
N GLY A 82 -21.43 4.19 -3.66
CA GLY A 82 -22.68 4.08 -4.43
C GLY A 82 -22.50 3.55 -5.86
N TYR A 83 -23.56 3.59 -6.66
CA TYR A 83 -23.58 2.96 -8.00
C TYR A 83 -22.76 3.70 -9.06
N GLY A 84 -22.19 4.86 -8.73
CA GLY A 84 -21.38 5.66 -9.65
C GLY A 84 -20.71 6.83 -8.93
N PRO A 85 -19.59 7.34 -9.46
CA PRO A 85 -18.89 8.47 -8.85
C PRO A 85 -19.71 9.75 -9.01
N ASP A 86 -19.87 10.49 -7.92
CA ASP A 86 -20.49 11.82 -7.98
C ASP A 86 -19.59 12.85 -8.69
N ARG A 87 -20.15 14.00 -9.06
CA ARG A 87 -19.39 15.07 -9.75
C ARG A 87 -18.13 15.51 -8.98
N PRO A 88 -18.16 15.72 -7.65
CA PRO A 88 -16.96 15.99 -6.86
C PRO A 88 -15.90 14.90 -6.98
N THR A 89 -16.29 13.63 -6.93
CA THR A 89 -15.40 12.49 -7.08
C THR A 89 -14.79 12.45 -8.47
N LEU A 90 -15.58 12.61 -9.53
CA LEU A 90 -15.06 12.71 -10.90
C LEU A 90 -14.03 13.83 -11.06
N LYS A 91 -14.26 15.01 -10.43
CA LYS A 91 -13.25 16.09 -10.44
C LYS A 91 -11.97 15.75 -9.67
N ARG A 92 -12.06 14.92 -8.62
CA ARG A 92 -10.86 14.41 -7.92
C ARG A 92 -10.13 13.36 -8.76
N LEU A 93 -10.89 12.47 -9.40
CA LEU A 93 -10.37 11.45 -10.32
C LEU A 93 -9.62 12.10 -11.48
N ALA A 94 -10.20 13.10 -12.12
CA ALA A 94 -9.61 13.77 -13.28
C ALA A 94 -8.38 14.64 -12.98
N ARG A 95 -8.05 14.89 -11.71
CA ARG A 95 -6.91 15.74 -11.32
C ARG A 95 -5.59 14.98 -11.21
N ARG A 96 -5.60 13.65 -11.23
CA ARG A 96 -4.40 12.83 -11.14
C ARG A 96 -4.54 11.58 -12.00
N ASP A 97 -3.42 11.07 -12.48
CA ASP A 97 -3.36 9.83 -13.25
C ASP A 97 -3.37 8.63 -12.30
N TRP A 98 -4.54 8.24 -11.82
CA TRP A 98 -4.71 7.05 -10.99
C TRP A 98 -4.47 5.76 -11.78
N GLY A 99 -3.96 4.72 -11.11
CA GLY A 99 -3.69 3.42 -11.72
C GLY A 99 -4.94 2.64 -12.09
N GLY A 100 -6.02 2.85 -11.33
CA GLY A 100 -7.29 2.19 -11.57
C GLY A 100 -8.33 2.49 -10.51
N VAL A 101 -9.51 1.91 -10.73
CA VAL A 101 -10.66 2.05 -9.83
C VAL A 101 -11.05 0.68 -9.30
N VAL A 102 -11.29 0.60 -7.99
CA VAL A 102 -11.82 -0.60 -7.34
C VAL A 102 -13.31 -0.45 -7.15
N LEU A 103 -14.04 -1.49 -7.52
CA LEU A 103 -15.48 -1.61 -7.29
C LEU A 103 -15.72 -2.59 -6.15
N GLU A 104 -16.52 -2.17 -5.20
CA GLU A 104 -16.99 -2.94 -4.06
C GLU A 104 -18.45 -3.36 -4.26
N ARG A 105 -18.97 -4.19 -3.35
CA ARG A 105 -20.36 -4.68 -3.41
C ARG A 105 -21.39 -3.55 -3.52
N GLY A 106 -21.12 -2.40 -2.88
CA GLY A 106 -22.01 -1.23 -2.94
C GLY A 106 -22.02 -0.48 -4.27
N ASN A 107 -21.19 -0.88 -5.23
CA ASN A 107 -21.12 -0.30 -6.57
C ASN A 107 -21.90 -1.10 -7.62
N VAL A 108 -22.37 -2.30 -7.27
CA VAL A 108 -23.09 -3.20 -8.18
C VAL A 108 -24.59 -3.13 -7.86
N ILE A 109 -25.41 -3.06 -8.90
CA ILE A 109 -26.88 -3.07 -8.83
C ILE A 109 -27.38 -4.51 -8.77
#